data_AF-A0A949BIS3-F1
#
_entry.id   AF-A0A949BIS3-F1
#
_cell.length_a   1.000
_cell.length_b   1.000
_cell.length_c   1.000
_cell.angle_alpha   90.00
_cell.angle_beta   90.00
_cell.angle_gamma   90.00
#
_symmetry.space_group_name_H-M   'P 1'
#
loop_
_entity.id
_entity.type
_entity.pdbx_description
1 polymer ?
#
loop_
_entity_poly.entity_id
_entity_poly.type
_entity_poly.pdbx_seq_one_letter_code
_entity_poly.pdbx_strand_id
1 'polypeptide(L)' 'MNWKWVLVIVLMVILFIFALQNHEAMNIRFLLWSLHTSQAIVIFSSLITGVIVGMLLSLLRKK' A
#
# COMPACT_ATOMS: atom_id res chain seq x y z
N MET A 1 31.36 -5.34 2.90
CA MET A 1 29.92 -5.70 3.00
C MET A 1 29.37 -5.81 1.59
N ASN A 2 28.76 -6.94 1.21
CA ASN A 2 28.22 -7.11 -0.14
C ASN A 2 27.11 -6.06 -0.39
N TRP A 3 27.05 -5.49 -1.60
CA TRP A 3 26.08 -4.44 -1.94
C TRP A 3 24.61 -4.87 -1.69
N LYS A 4 24.33 -6.17 -1.82
CA LYS A 4 23.04 -6.78 -1.50
C LYS A 4 22.63 -6.52 -0.04
N TRP A 5 23.58 -6.59 0.90
CA TRP A 5 23.32 -6.33 2.32
C TRP A 5 23.04 -4.85 2.58
N VAL A 6 23.76 -3.95 1.89
CA VAL A 6 23.50 -2.50 1.96
C VAL A 6 22.09 -2.20 1.47
N LEU A 7 21.68 -2.80 0.34
CA LEU A 7 20.33 -2.65 -0.20
C LEU A 7 19.26 -3.14 0.78
N VAL A 8 19.44 -4.32 1.38
CA VAL A 8 18.48 -4.88 2.35
C VAL A 8 18.32 -3.97 3.56
N ILE A 9 19.42 -3.43 4.11
CA ILE A 9 19.37 -2.50 5.24
C ILE A 9 18.60 -1.23 4.84
N VAL A 10 18.90 -0.65 3.67
CA VAL A 10 18.19 0.53 3.17
C VAL A 10 16.70 0.25 3.03
N LEU A 11 16.32 -0.90 2.44
CA LEU A 11 14.92 -1.29 2.30
C LEU A 11 14.23 -1.50 3.66
N MET A 12 14.91 -2.10 4.64
CA MET A 12 14.36 -2.26 5.99
C MET A 12 14.14 -0.90 6.67
N VAL A 13 15.07 0.03 6.55
CA VAL A 13 14.93 1.38 7.11
C VAL A 13 13.75 2.11 6.46
N ILE A 14 13.61 2.02 5.14
CA ILE A 14 12.46 2.62 4.43
C ILE A 14 11.15 1.99 4.91
N LEU A 15 11.08 0.66 5.00
CA LEU A 15 9.89 -0.05 5.46
C LEU A 15 9.53 0.32 6.90
N PHE A 16 10.53 0.46 7.78
CA PHE A 16 10.34 0.87 9.16
C PHE A 16 9.80 2.29 9.26
N ILE A 17 10.38 3.24 8.53
CA ILE A 17 9.89 4.63 8.47
C ILE A 17 8.45 4.66 7.94
N PHE A 18 8.16 3.89 6.88
CA PHE A 18 6.82 3.77 6.34
C PHE A 18 5.84 3.25 7.39
N ALA A 19 6.19 2.19 8.12
CA ALA A 19 5.34 1.64 9.18
C ALA A 19 5.10 2.66 10.28
N LEU A 20 6.15 3.35 10.77
CA LEU A 20 6.01 4.40 11.78
C LEU A 20 5.14 5.56 11.32
N GLN A 21 5.24 6.00 10.06
CA GLN A 21 4.43 7.11 9.57
C GLN A 21 2.96 6.72 9.32
N ASN A 22 2.68 5.44 9.14
CA ASN A 22 1.36 4.96 8.71
C ASN A 22 0.69 4.00 9.71
N HIS A 23 1.22 3.90 10.94
CA HIS A 23 0.66 3.07 12.00
C HIS A 23 -0.59 3.68 12.66
N GLU A 24 -0.78 5.00 12.55
CA GLU A 24 -1.90 5.69 13.18
C GLU A 24 -3.24 5.16 12.66
N ALA A 25 -4.19 5.00 13.60
CA ALA A 25 -5.54 4.57 13.30
C ALA A 25 -6.33 5.73 12.67
N MET A 26 -6.83 5.51 11.46
CA MET A 26 -7.68 6.41 10.70
C MET A 26 -9.11 5.86 10.64
N ASN A 27 -10.09 6.76 10.62
CA ASN A 27 -11.48 6.43 10.36
C ASN A 27 -11.86 6.82 8.93
N ILE A 28 -12.13 5.83 8.07
CA ILE A 28 -12.65 6.05 6.73
C ILE A 28 -14.17 6.01 6.79
N ARG A 29 -14.84 7.04 6.30
CA ARG A 29 -16.31 7.09 6.17
C ARG A 29 -16.69 7.14 4.71
N PHE A 30 -17.66 6.33 4.29
CA PHE A 30 -18.13 6.35 2.91
C PHE A 30 -19.62 5.99 2.82
N LEU A 31 -20.46 6.90 2.31
CA LEU A 31 -21.92 6.73 2.33
C LEU A 31 -22.44 6.33 3.73
N LEU A 32 -22.82 5.06 3.93
CA LEU A 32 -23.45 4.53 5.14
C LEU A 32 -22.52 3.71 6.04
N TRP A 33 -21.27 3.44 5.64
CA TRP A 33 -20.32 2.67 6.45
C TRP A 33 -19.15 3.52 6.97
N SER A 34 -18.51 3.03 8.02
CA SER A 34 -17.25 3.54 8.53
C SER A 34 -16.31 2.40 8.87
N LEU A 35 -15.03 2.56 8.57
CA LEU A 35 -13.98 1.59 8.84
C LEU A 35 -12.88 2.26 9.66
N HIS A 36 -12.59 1.70 10.82
CA HIS A 36 -11.45 2.09 11.65
C HIS A 36 -10.28 1.15 11.36
N THR A 37 -9.20 1.68 10.77
CA THR A 37 -8.04 0.88 10.38
C THR A 37 -6.77 1.73 10.33
N SER A 38 -5.59 1.14 10.20
CA SER A 38 -4.36 1.93 10.07
C SER A 38 -4.22 2.54 8.67
N GLN A 39 -3.59 3.71 8.59
CA GLN A 39 -3.32 4.37 7.30
C GLN A 39 -2.56 3.45 6.33
N ALA A 40 -1.65 2.61 6.84
CA ALA A 40 -0.90 1.65 6.04
C ALA A 40 -1.81 0.66 5.28
N ILE A 41 -2.86 0.14 5.93
CA ILE A 41 -3.82 -0.79 5.31
C ILE A 41 -4.57 -0.09 4.18
N VAL A 42 -4.93 1.18 4.37
CA VAL A 42 -5.60 1.98 3.34
C VAL A 42 -4.71 2.16 2.11
N ILE A 43 -3.44 2.52 2.32
CA ILE A 43 -2.48 2.71 1.23
C ILE A 43 -2.29 1.40 0.44
N PHE A 44 -2.00 0.29 1.11
CA PHE A 44 -1.78 -0.98 0.41
C PHE A 44 -3.03 -1.49 -0.30
N SER A 45 -4.20 -1.40 0.34
CA SER A 45 -5.46 -1.83 -0.29
C SER A 45 -5.78 -0.98 -1.51
N SER A 46 -5.61 0.34 -1.45
CA SER A 46 -5.83 1.23 -2.61
C SER A 46 -4.89 0.92 -3.77
N LEU A 47 -3.61 0.64 -3.50
CA LEU A 47 -2.64 0.22 -4.51
C LEU A 47 -3.07 -1.10 -5.18
N ILE A 48 -3.40 -2.11 -4.38
CA ILE A 48 -3.83 -3.42 -4.86
C ILE A 48 -5.09 -3.27 -5.72
N THR A 49 -6.09 -2.50 -5.26
CA THR A 49 -7.31 -2.24 -6.02
C THR A 49 -7.00 -1.56 -7.35
N GLY A 50 -6.15 -0.52 -7.36
CA GLY A 50 -5.75 0.16 -8.58
C GLY A 50 -5.06 -0.76 -9.59
N VAL A 51 -4.15 -1.62 -9.12
CA VAL A 51 -3.47 -2.64 -9.94
C VAL A 51 -4.47 -3.63 -10.53
N ILE A 52 -5.37 -4.18 -9.71
CA ILE A 52 -6.40 -5.12 -10.16
C ILE A 52 -7.30 -4.48 -11.21
N VAL A 53 -7.78 -3.26 -10.97
CA VAL A 53 -8.62 -2.52 -11.92
C VAL A 53 -7.87 -2.28 -13.22
N GLY A 54 -6.60 -1.85 -13.16
CA GLY A 54 -5.77 -1.65 -14.35
C GLY A 54 -5.57 -2.93 -15.16
N MET A 55 -5.31 -4.05 -14.49
CA MET A 55 -5.21 -5.38 -15.13
C MET A 55 -6.54 -5.77 -15.80
N LEU A 56 -7.67 -5.62 -15.10
CA LEU A 56 -8.99 -5.93 -15.66
C LEU A 56 -9.30 -5.09 -16.90
N LEU A 57 -9.03 -3.78 -16.85
CA LEU A 57 -9.22 -2.89 -17.99
C LEU A 57 -8.32 -3.27 -19.18
N SER A 58 -7.09 -3.71 -18.92
CA SER A 58 -6.19 -4.23 -19.96
C SER A 58 -6.76 -5.46 -20.65
N LEU A 59 -7.37 -6.39 -19.90
CA LEU A 59 -8.02 -7.58 -20.46
C LEU A 59 -9.26 -7.23 -21.30
N LEU A 60 -10.01 -6.20 -20.89
CA LEU A 60 -11.22 -5.75 -21.59
C LEU A 60 -10.91 -4.94 -22.86
N ARG A 61 -9.70 -4.39 -22.97
CA ARG A 61 -9.24 -3.67 -24.16
C ARG A 61 -8.96 -4.69 -25.27
N LYS A 62 -9.96 -4.91 -26.13
CA LYS A 62 -9.75 -5.58 -27.43
C LYS A 62 -8.62 -4.85 -28.17
N LYS A 63 -7.71 -5.63 -28.73
CA LYS A 63 -6.56 -5.17 -29.52
C LYS A 63 -6.99 -4.21 -30.62
#